data_AF-A0A834A5V1-F1
#
_entry.id   AF-A0A834A5V1-F1
#
_cell.length_a   1.000
_cell.length_b   1.000
_cell.length_c   1.000
_cell.angle_alpha   90.00
_cell.angle_beta   90.00
_cell.angle_gamma   90.00
#
_symmetry.space_group_name_H-M   'P 1'
#
loop_
_entity.id
_entity.type
_entity.pdbx_description
1 polymer ?
#
loop_
_entity_poly.entity_id
_entity_poly.type
_entity_poly.pdbx_seq_one_letter_code
_entity_poly.pdbx_strand_id
1 'polypeptide(L)'
;MDGTEDIAGQPGPAERSHRSSVSSVGARAPDVLVYLADDTVVPLAAENLPSLSAHELHRAIREVLQLPDVAMDIFALWLVSPLLDEPSLQFRRNVFFPKRRELQIHDEEVLRLLYEEAKGNVLAARYPCDMEDCEALGALVCRVQLGPFRPGQPTACTLREQLDSFLPAHLCRRGHRLFAALRGRGAKAGASEQGLLNAYRKVQEVAGGDCELEASLRTHYHAYLRKCHELPYYGCAFFHGEVDKPAQGFLHRGGRKPVTVAISLEGVHVIDNREKHVLLGLRFQELSWDHTSPEEEESVLWLEFDGDHEGTPVNKLLKVYSKQAELMSSLIEYCIELNQASEPDAPQDSGTGPSSAPGSSPPPSQRPQLQRQGSVVCSRIQHLSTIDYVEEGEQIKRVKPKRTTSFFSRQLSAGHGSYTVVRPAESLEQS
;
A
#
# COMPACT_ATOMS: atom_id res chain seq x y z
N MET A 1 -18.86 -81.58 33.99
CA MET A 1 -20.06 -81.72 33.16
C MET A 1 -21.16 -81.03 33.95
N ASP A 2 -21.29 -79.71 33.84
CA ASP A 2 -21.90 -78.92 32.75
C ASP A 2 -23.38 -78.58 33.07
N GLY A 3 -23.72 -77.29 32.99
CA GLY A 3 -25.06 -76.67 33.20
C GLY A 3 -25.61 -76.75 34.64
N THR A 4 -26.45 -75.84 35.17
CA THR A 4 -27.23 -74.73 34.61
C THR A 4 -27.88 -73.94 35.77
N GLU A 5 -28.10 -72.64 35.53
CA GLU A 5 -29.21 -71.78 36.04
C GLU A 5 -29.23 -71.28 37.49
N ASP A 6 -28.84 -70.00 37.63
CA ASP A 6 -29.23 -69.08 38.71
C ASP A 6 -30.54 -68.36 38.37
N ILE A 7 -31.49 -68.33 39.32
CA ILE A 7 -32.64 -67.42 39.34
C ILE A 7 -32.62 -66.67 40.67
N ALA A 8 -32.45 -65.34 40.64
CA ALA A 8 -33.10 -64.41 41.57
C ALA A 8 -32.83 -62.94 41.20
N GLY A 9 -33.89 -62.11 41.21
CA GLY A 9 -33.79 -60.68 41.55
C GLY A 9 -34.27 -59.68 40.50
N GLN A 10 -35.50 -59.18 40.64
CA GLN A 10 -35.97 -57.91 40.04
C GLN A 10 -35.20 -56.69 40.57
N PRO A 11 -35.17 -55.56 39.83
CA PRO A 11 -35.92 -54.39 40.32
C PRO A 11 -36.51 -53.44 39.23
N GLY A 12 -37.62 -52.77 39.59
CA GLY A 12 -37.84 -51.31 39.45
C GLY A 12 -38.31 -50.70 38.11
N PRO A 13 -39.30 -49.78 38.09
CA PRO A 13 -39.85 -49.21 36.86
C PRO A 13 -39.00 -48.06 36.33
N ALA A 14 -38.61 -48.12 35.05
CA ALA A 14 -37.90 -47.05 34.36
C ALA A 14 -38.85 -45.93 33.92
N GLU A 15 -38.56 -44.71 34.35
CA GLU A 15 -39.16 -43.47 33.84
C GLU A 15 -38.86 -43.33 32.34
N ARG A 16 -39.91 -43.09 31.55
CA ARG A 16 -39.83 -42.68 30.15
C ARG A 16 -39.15 -41.32 30.06
N SER A 17 -37.85 -41.31 29.79
CA SER A 17 -37.15 -40.11 29.34
C SER A 17 -37.45 -39.87 27.85
N HIS A 18 -38.36 -38.94 27.58
CA HIS A 18 -38.58 -38.38 26.25
C HIS A 18 -37.31 -37.62 25.83
N ARG A 19 -36.38 -38.30 25.17
CA ARG A 19 -35.23 -37.68 24.52
C ARG A 19 -35.73 -37.03 23.22
N SER A 20 -36.11 -35.76 23.32
CA SER A 20 -36.29 -34.88 22.17
C SER A 20 -34.96 -34.83 21.40
N SER A 21 -34.95 -35.43 20.21
CA SER A 21 -33.89 -35.26 19.23
C SER A 21 -33.92 -33.81 18.74
N VAL A 22 -33.17 -32.93 19.42
CA VAL A 22 -32.82 -31.63 18.86
C VAL A 22 -31.86 -31.91 17.72
N SER A 23 -32.37 -31.81 16.49
CA SER A 23 -31.54 -31.71 15.29
C SER A 23 -30.68 -30.46 15.44
N SER A 24 -29.46 -30.63 15.96
CA SER A 24 -28.41 -29.65 15.79
C SER A 24 -28.09 -29.63 14.30
N VAL A 25 -28.75 -28.74 13.55
CA VAL A 25 -28.19 -28.23 12.31
C VAL A 25 -26.92 -27.50 12.76
N GLY A 26 -25.82 -28.24 12.87
CA GLY A 26 -24.53 -27.69 13.21
C GLY A 26 -24.23 -26.60 12.18
N ALA A 27 -23.96 -25.38 12.65
CA ALA A 27 -23.49 -24.33 11.77
C ALA A 27 -22.30 -24.89 11.00
N ARG A 28 -22.45 -25.04 9.67
CA ARG A 28 -21.39 -25.53 8.80
C ARG A 28 -20.21 -24.58 8.97
N ALA A 29 -19.02 -25.12 9.26
CA ALA A 29 -17.83 -24.31 9.38
C ALA A 29 -17.61 -23.52 8.07
N PRO A 30 -17.15 -22.27 8.13
CA PRO A 30 -16.90 -21.49 6.92
C PRO A 30 -15.82 -22.15 6.07
N ASP A 31 -16.01 -22.15 4.75
CA ASP A 31 -15.09 -22.77 3.80
C ASP A 31 -13.92 -21.84 3.45
N VAL A 32 -14.13 -20.52 3.50
CA VAL A 32 -13.14 -19.48 3.21
C VAL A 32 -13.20 -18.37 4.26
N LEU A 33 -12.04 -17.91 4.73
CA LEU A 33 -11.90 -16.75 5.59
C LEU A 33 -11.21 -15.62 4.82
N VAL A 34 -11.85 -14.45 4.78
CA VAL A 34 -11.26 -13.25 4.19
C VAL A 34 -11.03 -12.21 5.26
N TYR A 35 -9.80 -11.73 5.38
CA TYR A 35 -9.42 -10.73 6.38
C TYR A 35 -9.60 -9.31 5.83
N LEU A 36 -10.10 -8.41 6.66
CA LEU A 36 -10.11 -6.98 6.37
C LEU A 36 -8.83 -6.34 6.93
N ALA A 37 -8.60 -5.06 6.61
CA ALA A 37 -7.38 -4.36 7.00
C ALA A 37 -7.24 -4.11 8.52
N ASP A 38 -8.33 -4.24 9.28
CA ASP A 38 -8.38 -4.16 10.75
C ASP A 38 -8.32 -5.55 11.41
N ASP A 39 -7.91 -6.58 10.66
CA ASP A 39 -7.85 -7.99 11.05
C ASP A 39 -9.20 -8.64 11.37
N THR A 40 -10.32 -7.95 11.12
CA THR A 40 -11.64 -8.59 11.18
C THR A 40 -11.79 -9.63 10.08
N VAL A 41 -12.59 -10.67 10.35
CA VAL A 41 -12.73 -11.81 9.45
C VAL A 41 -14.15 -11.85 8.89
N VAL A 42 -14.25 -11.99 7.56
CA VAL A 42 -15.48 -12.25 6.83
C VAL A 42 -15.53 -13.75 6.50
N PRO A 43 -16.30 -14.56 7.27
CA PRO A 43 -16.46 -15.98 6.98
C PRO A 43 -17.42 -16.18 5.80
N LEU A 44 -17.00 -16.95 4.81
CA LEU A 44 -17.78 -17.25 3.62
C LEU A 44 -18.04 -18.76 3.52
N ALA A 45 -19.29 -19.11 3.28
CA ALA A 45 -19.66 -20.44 2.80
C ALA A 45 -19.50 -20.45 1.28
N ALA A 46 -18.84 -21.47 0.74
CA ALA A 46 -18.57 -21.58 -0.68
C ALA A 46 -19.16 -22.85 -1.25
N GLU A 47 -20.02 -22.70 -2.24
CA GLU A 47 -20.40 -23.82 -3.10
C GLU A 47 -19.26 -24.08 -4.09
N ASN A 48 -18.84 -25.34 -4.25
CA ASN A 48 -17.79 -25.75 -5.19
C ASN A 48 -16.45 -25.01 -5.00
N LEU A 49 -15.90 -25.06 -3.79
CA LEU A 49 -14.62 -24.45 -3.41
C LEU A 49 -13.48 -24.55 -4.46
N PRO A 50 -13.25 -25.69 -5.17
CA PRO A 50 -12.16 -25.80 -6.14
C PRO A 50 -12.28 -24.90 -7.38
N SER A 51 -13.48 -24.44 -7.72
CA SER A 51 -13.74 -23.61 -8.90
C SER A 51 -14.15 -22.17 -8.55
N LEU A 52 -14.08 -21.81 -7.28
CA LEU A 52 -14.54 -20.52 -6.79
C LEU A 52 -13.64 -19.39 -7.33
N SER A 53 -14.23 -18.45 -8.06
CA SER A 53 -13.51 -17.33 -8.64
C SER A 53 -13.33 -16.17 -7.65
N ALA A 54 -12.31 -15.34 -7.89
CA ALA A 54 -12.12 -14.09 -7.15
C ALA A 54 -13.33 -13.13 -7.30
N HIS A 55 -14.03 -13.16 -8.44
CA HIS A 55 -15.22 -12.36 -8.68
C HIS A 55 -16.40 -12.80 -7.79
N GLU A 56 -16.63 -14.11 -7.68
CA GLU A 56 -17.68 -14.66 -6.82
C GLU A 56 -17.40 -14.39 -5.34
N LEU A 57 -16.15 -14.57 -4.90
CA LEU A 57 -15.72 -14.21 -3.55
C LEU A 57 -15.93 -12.73 -3.25
N HIS A 58 -15.55 -11.85 -4.19
CA HIS A 58 -15.75 -10.40 -4.04
C HIS A 58 -17.25 -10.07 -3.89
N ARG A 59 -18.11 -10.64 -4.74
CA ARG A 59 -19.56 -10.45 -4.62
C ARG A 59 -20.09 -10.90 -3.26
N ALA A 60 -19.66 -12.08 -2.78
CA ALA A 60 -20.10 -12.62 -1.49
C ALA A 60 -19.66 -11.72 -0.32
N ILE A 61 -18.43 -11.22 -0.31
CA ILE A 61 -17.94 -10.28 0.70
C ILE A 61 -18.79 -9.01 0.70
N ARG A 62 -19.08 -8.47 -0.49
CA ARG A 62 -19.88 -7.26 -0.65
C ARG A 62 -21.29 -7.43 -0.08
N GLU A 63 -21.92 -8.58 -0.31
CA GLU A 63 -23.24 -8.92 0.23
C GLU A 63 -23.20 -9.03 1.76
N VAL A 64 -22.20 -9.72 2.32
CA VAL A 64 -22.03 -9.87 3.78
C VAL A 64 -21.79 -8.53 4.46
N LEU A 65 -20.96 -7.67 3.86
CA LEU A 65 -20.64 -6.34 4.37
C LEU A 65 -21.66 -5.27 3.97
N GLN A 66 -22.71 -5.63 3.20
CA GLN A 66 -23.74 -4.71 2.70
C GLN A 66 -23.18 -3.50 1.94
N LEU A 67 -22.08 -3.70 1.20
CA LEU A 67 -21.40 -2.65 0.45
C LEU A 67 -22.14 -2.31 -0.86
N PRO A 68 -22.12 -1.04 -1.30
CA PRO A 68 -22.75 -0.62 -2.55
C PRO A 68 -22.05 -1.20 -3.79
N ASP A 69 -22.72 -1.18 -4.95
CA ASP A 69 -22.19 -1.77 -6.18
C ASP A 69 -20.82 -1.21 -6.60
N VAL A 70 -20.61 0.08 -6.37
CA VAL A 70 -19.35 0.78 -6.66
C VAL A 70 -18.14 0.20 -5.90
N ALA A 71 -18.36 -0.51 -4.79
CA ALA A 71 -17.29 -1.17 -4.03
C ALA A 71 -16.51 -2.20 -4.87
N MET A 72 -17.13 -2.75 -5.92
CA MET A 72 -16.49 -3.68 -6.86
C MET A 72 -15.28 -3.07 -7.58
N ASP A 73 -15.28 -1.76 -7.78
CA ASP A 73 -14.15 -1.04 -8.40
C ASP A 73 -13.11 -0.62 -7.36
N ILE A 74 -13.56 -0.37 -6.12
CA ILE A 74 -12.77 0.26 -5.04
C ILE A 74 -11.88 -0.75 -4.35
N PHE A 75 -12.35 -1.99 -4.20
CA PHE A 75 -11.64 -3.05 -3.49
C PHE A 75 -11.28 -4.22 -4.40
N ALA A 76 -10.32 -5.02 -3.97
CA ALA A 76 -9.86 -6.22 -4.62
C ALA A 76 -9.44 -7.25 -3.57
N LEU A 77 -9.30 -8.50 -4.01
CA LEU A 77 -8.76 -9.59 -3.21
C LEU A 77 -7.24 -9.65 -3.35
N TRP A 78 -6.55 -9.76 -2.21
CA TRP A 78 -5.10 -9.81 -2.13
C TRP A 78 -4.66 -11.08 -1.41
N LEU A 79 -3.66 -11.77 -1.93
CA LEU A 79 -2.93 -12.78 -1.17
C LEU A 79 -1.75 -12.11 -0.48
N VAL A 80 -1.75 -12.15 0.85
CA VAL A 80 -0.76 -11.46 1.68
C VAL A 80 -0.12 -12.47 2.62
N SER A 81 1.22 -12.51 2.66
CA SER A 81 1.94 -13.29 3.67
C SER A 81 2.83 -12.37 4.51
N PRO A 82 2.64 -12.30 5.84
CA PRO A 82 3.51 -11.51 6.71
C PRO A 82 4.92 -12.10 6.85
N LEU A 83 5.08 -13.43 6.70
CA LEU A 83 6.30 -14.18 7.01
C LEU A 83 6.64 -15.29 6.00
N LEU A 84 6.24 -15.17 4.74
CA LEU A 84 6.49 -16.13 3.63
C LEU A 84 5.93 -17.57 3.82
N ASP A 85 5.52 -17.96 5.02
CA ASP A 85 5.15 -19.35 5.33
C ASP A 85 3.64 -19.62 5.31
N GLU A 86 2.79 -18.59 5.48
CA GLU A 86 1.33 -18.74 5.44
C GLU A 86 0.69 -17.50 4.77
N PRO A 87 0.12 -17.62 3.56
CA PRO A 87 -0.62 -16.54 2.93
C PRO A 87 -2.06 -16.49 3.45
N SER A 88 -2.58 -15.29 3.65
CA SER A 88 -3.99 -15.05 3.94
C SER A 88 -4.64 -14.25 2.80
N LEU A 89 -5.93 -14.51 2.59
CA LEU A 89 -6.75 -13.76 1.65
C LEU A 89 -7.26 -12.50 2.35
N GLN A 90 -6.99 -11.33 1.77
CA GLN A 90 -7.39 -10.04 2.31
C GLN A 90 -8.28 -9.26 1.34
N PHE A 91 -9.28 -8.56 1.87
CA PHE A 91 -10.09 -7.60 1.13
C PHE A 91 -9.52 -6.20 1.33
N ARG A 92 -8.95 -5.62 0.27
CA ARG A 92 -8.16 -4.39 0.34
C ARG A 92 -8.44 -3.47 -0.82
N ARG A 93 -8.02 -2.21 -0.70
CA ARG A 93 -8.08 -1.21 -1.76
C ARG A 93 -7.50 -1.76 -3.06
N ASN A 94 -8.24 -1.58 -4.15
CA ASN A 94 -7.78 -1.87 -5.50
C ASN A 94 -6.69 -0.85 -5.88
N VAL A 95 -5.49 -1.33 -6.21
CA VAL A 95 -4.37 -0.48 -6.63
C VAL A 95 -4.72 0.38 -7.86
N PHE A 96 -5.64 -0.09 -8.70
CA PHE A 96 -6.12 0.59 -9.90
C PHE A 96 -7.29 1.53 -9.68
N PHE A 97 -7.80 1.68 -8.44
CA PHE A 97 -8.83 2.68 -8.17
C PHE A 97 -8.18 4.07 -8.05
N PRO A 98 -8.62 5.10 -8.80
CA PRO A 98 -8.00 6.42 -8.75
C PRO A 98 -8.29 7.17 -7.43
N LYS A 99 -7.25 7.71 -6.78
CA LYS A 99 -7.38 8.51 -5.53
C LYS A 99 -8.43 9.63 -5.65
N ARG A 100 -8.47 10.31 -6.80
CA ARG A 100 -9.43 11.40 -7.08
C ARG A 100 -10.89 10.97 -6.99
N ARG A 101 -11.19 9.70 -7.29
CA ARG A 101 -12.56 9.14 -7.21
C ARG A 101 -12.93 8.78 -5.78
N GLU A 102 -11.96 8.46 -4.93
CA GLU A 102 -12.23 8.16 -3.51
C GLU A 102 -12.82 9.35 -2.76
N LEU A 103 -12.46 10.58 -3.14
CA LEU A 103 -13.02 11.80 -2.55
C LEU A 103 -14.53 11.97 -2.80
N GLN A 104 -15.09 11.26 -3.78
CA GLN A 104 -16.51 11.29 -4.13
C GLN A 104 -17.31 10.20 -3.41
N ILE A 105 -16.65 9.33 -2.65
CA ILE A 105 -17.31 8.27 -1.90
C ILE A 105 -18.00 8.90 -0.70
N HIS A 106 -19.28 8.58 -0.50
CA HIS A 106 -20.04 9.02 0.67
C HIS A 106 -20.53 7.86 1.53
N ASP A 107 -20.38 6.63 1.05
CA ASP A 107 -20.75 5.44 1.82
C ASP A 107 -19.80 5.27 3.02
N GLU A 108 -20.39 5.14 4.20
CA GLU A 108 -19.64 5.14 5.45
C GLU A 108 -18.77 3.90 5.60
N GLU A 109 -19.27 2.72 5.22
CA GLU A 109 -18.55 1.46 5.39
C GLU A 109 -17.39 1.36 4.39
N VAL A 110 -17.59 1.80 3.14
CA VAL A 110 -16.50 1.94 2.16
C VAL A 110 -15.41 2.89 2.69
N LEU A 111 -15.80 4.04 3.26
CA LEU A 111 -14.85 4.99 3.83
C LEU A 111 -14.13 4.40 5.06
N ARG A 112 -14.83 3.64 5.90
CA ARG A 112 -14.26 2.94 7.07
C ARG A 112 -13.18 1.95 6.62
N LEU A 113 -13.45 1.12 5.62
CA LEU A 113 -12.50 0.13 5.09
C LEU A 113 -11.24 0.80 4.51
N LEU A 114 -11.42 1.86 3.70
CA LEU A 114 -10.28 2.63 3.16
C LEU A 114 -9.47 3.30 4.29
N TYR A 115 -10.16 3.84 5.30
CA TYR A 115 -9.56 4.46 6.48
C TYR A 115 -8.75 3.45 7.31
N GLU A 116 -9.31 2.27 7.58
CA GLU A 116 -8.65 1.22 8.35
C GLU A 116 -7.37 0.75 7.66
N GLU A 117 -7.40 0.56 6.33
CA GLU A 117 -6.21 0.25 5.55
C GLU A 117 -5.18 1.38 5.58
N ALA A 118 -5.61 2.63 5.42
CA ALA A 118 -4.72 3.78 5.49
C ALA A 118 -4.06 3.90 6.87
N LYS A 119 -4.84 3.74 7.94
CA LYS A 119 -4.39 3.73 9.33
C LYS A 119 -3.35 2.65 9.57
N GLY A 120 -3.62 1.42 9.16
CA GLY A 120 -2.66 0.32 9.28
C GLY A 120 -1.32 0.62 8.59
N ASN A 121 -1.36 1.19 7.38
CA ASN A 121 -0.14 1.58 6.65
C ASN A 121 0.65 2.71 7.33
N VAL A 122 -0.03 3.69 7.94
CA VAL A 122 0.62 4.75 8.73
C VAL A 122 1.26 4.17 9.99
N LEU A 123 0.51 3.39 10.78
CA LEU A 123 1.00 2.81 12.05
C LEU A 123 2.18 1.85 11.83
N ALA A 124 2.14 1.06 10.75
CA ALA A 124 3.24 0.19 10.34
C ALA A 124 4.45 0.95 9.73
N ALA A 125 4.36 2.28 9.63
CA ALA A 125 5.34 3.14 8.96
C ALA A 125 5.65 2.70 7.51
N ARG A 126 4.65 2.12 6.82
CA ARG A 126 4.68 1.89 5.36
C ARG A 126 4.46 3.20 4.60
N TYR A 127 3.78 4.15 5.25
CA TYR A 127 3.65 5.53 4.79
C TYR A 127 4.60 6.45 5.58
N PRO A 128 5.79 6.80 5.03
CA PRO A 128 6.72 7.79 5.58
C PRO A 128 6.11 9.18 5.85
N CYS A 129 5.58 9.42 7.05
CA CYS A 129 4.99 10.71 7.40
C CYS A 129 5.92 11.57 8.26
N ASP A 130 5.89 12.90 8.07
CA ASP A 130 6.53 13.80 9.02
C ASP A 130 5.84 13.68 10.40
N MET A 131 6.56 14.00 11.47
CA MET A 131 6.05 13.85 12.84
C MET A 131 4.73 14.61 13.08
N GLU A 132 4.64 15.86 12.60
CA GLU A 132 3.44 16.69 12.69
C GLU A 132 2.24 16.06 11.95
N ASP A 133 2.50 15.38 10.83
CA ASP A 133 1.47 14.69 10.07
C ASP A 133 1.01 13.43 10.80
N CYS A 134 1.93 12.69 11.42
CA CYS A 134 1.60 11.56 12.27
C CYS A 134 0.73 11.99 13.46
N GLU A 135 1.06 13.10 14.12
CA GLU A 135 0.28 13.65 15.23
C GLU A 135 -1.12 14.09 14.78
N ALA A 136 -1.24 14.73 13.62
CA ALA A 136 -2.53 15.14 13.07
C ALA A 136 -3.39 13.96 12.61
N LEU A 137 -2.80 12.93 11.98
CA LEU A 137 -3.49 11.70 11.63
C LEU A 137 -3.91 10.94 12.89
N GLY A 138 -3.01 10.78 13.86
CA GLY A 138 -3.30 10.14 15.14
C GLY A 138 -4.40 10.84 15.93
N ALA A 139 -4.47 12.18 15.86
CA ALA A 139 -5.54 12.96 16.48
C ALA A 139 -6.93 12.64 15.89
N LEU A 140 -7.00 12.39 14.59
CA LEU A 140 -8.23 11.92 13.94
C LEU A 140 -8.58 10.48 14.38
N VAL A 141 -7.59 9.60 14.54
CA VAL A 141 -7.81 8.26 15.11
C VAL A 141 -8.35 8.35 16.54
N CYS A 142 -7.75 9.21 17.39
CA CYS A 142 -8.28 9.50 18.73
C CYS A 142 -9.73 9.98 18.67
N ARG A 143 -10.06 10.86 17.73
CA ARG A 143 -11.42 11.39 17.57
C ARG A 143 -12.44 10.33 17.15
N VAL A 144 -12.03 9.38 16.31
CA VAL A 144 -12.86 8.24 15.87
C VAL A 144 -13.05 7.23 17.01
N GLN A 145 -11.98 6.89 17.74
CA GLN A 145 -12.01 5.82 18.76
C GLN A 145 -12.47 6.29 20.15
N LEU A 146 -12.12 7.51 20.54
CA LEU A 146 -12.35 8.05 21.88
C LEU A 146 -13.46 9.12 21.92
N GLY A 147 -14.02 9.51 20.76
CA GLY A 147 -15.01 10.58 20.65
C GLY A 147 -14.38 11.98 20.73
N PRO A 148 -15.15 13.04 21.03
CA PRO A 148 -14.63 14.41 21.15
C PRO A 148 -13.78 14.59 22.42
N PHE A 149 -12.77 15.46 22.35
CA PHE A 149 -11.91 15.73 23.50
C PHE A 149 -12.67 16.47 24.61
N ARG A 150 -12.67 15.90 25.84
CA ARG A 150 -13.28 16.52 27.02
C ARG A 150 -12.21 16.86 28.07
N PRO A 151 -12.02 18.15 28.43
CA PRO A 151 -11.10 18.53 29.50
C PRO A 151 -11.47 17.84 30.83
N GLY A 152 -10.49 17.26 31.52
CA GLY A 152 -10.68 16.64 32.83
C GLY A 152 -11.03 15.15 32.85
N GLN A 153 -11.30 14.52 31.70
CA GLN A 153 -11.32 13.05 31.60
C GLN A 153 -9.90 12.46 31.70
N PRO A 154 -9.76 11.17 32.08
CA PRO A 154 -8.46 10.47 32.12
C PRO A 154 -7.88 10.20 30.71
N THR A 155 -8.30 10.94 29.69
CA THR A 155 -7.91 10.82 28.28
C THR A 155 -6.41 10.80 28.09
N ALA A 156 -5.63 11.56 28.87
CA ALA A 156 -4.17 11.54 28.80
C ALA A 156 -3.58 10.19 29.24
N CYS A 157 -4.13 9.57 30.30
CA CYS A 157 -3.68 8.25 30.75
C CYS A 157 -4.03 7.17 29.73
N THR A 158 -5.26 7.17 29.20
CA THR A 158 -5.71 6.22 28.17
C THR A 158 -4.88 6.34 26.88
N LEU A 159 -4.64 7.57 26.42
CA LEU A 159 -3.84 7.84 25.21
C LEU A 159 -2.40 7.36 25.38
N ARG A 160 -1.81 7.52 26.57
CA ARG A 160 -0.46 7.03 26.88
C ARG A 160 -0.38 5.51 26.93
N GLU A 161 -1.46 4.84 27.31
CA GLU A 161 -1.53 3.38 27.37
C GLU A 161 -1.65 2.75 25.99
N GLN A 162 -2.36 3.42 25.07
CA GLN A 162 -2.65 2.93 23.71
C GLN A 162 -1.94 3.72 22.60
N LEU A 163 -0.76 4.30 22.88
CA LEU A 163 -0.10 5.22 21.96
C LEU A 163 0.24 4.59 20.59
N ASP A 164 0.54 3.29 20.57
CA ASP A 164 0.79 2.47 19.38
C ASP A 164 -0.43 2.25 18.48
N SER A 165 -1.65 2.46 19.00
CA SER A 165 -2.88 2.48 18.20
C SER A 165 -3.10 3.82 17.47
N PHE A 166 -2.38 4.87 17.86
CA PHE A 166 -2.55 6.23 17.33
C PHE A 166 -1.34 6.74 16.55
N LEU A 167 -0.14 6.26 16.87
CA LEU A 167 1.11 6.71 16.26
C LEU A 167 1.97 5.55 15.77
N PRO A 168 2.80 5.75 14.73
CA PRO A 168 3.77 4.77 14.29
C PRO A 168 4.72 4.34 15.40
N ALA A 169 5.06 3.04 15.44
CA ALA A 169 5.85 2.43 16.52
C ALA A 169 7.20 3.14 16.79
N HIS A 170 7.84 3.70 15.76
CA HIS A 170 9.12 4.42 15.89
C HIS A 170 9.00 5.77 16.63
N LEU A 171 7.78 6.32 16.75
CA LEU A 171 7.44 7.52 17.52
C LEU A 171 6.94 7.20 18.94
N CYS A 172 6.52 5.95 19.19
CA CYS A 172 6.02 5.50 20.49
C CYS A 172 7.13 5.14 21.50
N ARG A 173 8.37 5.62 21.32
CA ARG A 173 9.55 5.19 22.10
C ARG A 173 9.34 5.32 23.61
N ARG A 174 8.94 4.22 24.26
CA ARG A 174 9.13 3.98 25.70
C ARG A 174 10.58 3.59 25.91
N GLY A 175 11.47 4.57 26.02
CA GLY A 175 12.88 4.30 26.32
C GLY A 175 13.01 3.50 27.62
N HIS A 176 13.69 2.35 27.56
CA HIS A 176 14.14 1.62 28.76
C HIS A 176 14.92 2.59 29.66
N ARG A 177 14.37 2.84 30.85
CA ARG A 177 14.85 3.87 31.81
C ARG A 177 16.25 3.62 32.38
N LEU A 178 16.91 2.50 32.05
CA LEU A 178 18.14 2.06 32.73
C LEU A 178 19.43 2.71 32.20
N PHE A 179 19.45 3.24 30.97
CA PHE A 179 20.67 3.86 30.39
C PHE A 179 20.48 5.29 29.87
N ALA A 180 19.27 5.84 29.94
CA ALA A 180 18.99 7.22 29.49
C ALA A 180 19.61 8.29 30.41
N ALA A 181 19.83 7.97 31.70
CA ALA A 181 20.42 8.88 32.67
C ALA A 181 21.93 9.14 32.44
N LEU A 182 22.64 8.22 31.77
CA LEU A 182 24.11 8.30 31.61
C LEU A 182 24.56 9.09 30.38
N ARG A 183 23.63 9.54 29.52
CA ARG A 183 23.96 10.13 28.22
C ARG A 183 23.58 11.59 28.02
N GLY A 184 23.25 12.33 29.09
CA GLY A 184 23.18 13.81 29.09
C GLY A 184 22.31 14.51 28.03
N ARG A 185 21.62 13.76 27.16
CA ARG A 185 20.71 14.23 26.12
C ARG A 185 19.32 13.74 26.50
N GLY A 186 18.66 14.52 27.35
CA GLY A 186 17.24 14.39 27.62
C GLY A 186 16.44 14.71 26.36
N ALA A 187 16.21 13.72 25.51
CA ALA A 187 15.43 13.89 24.29
C ALA A 187 14.15 13.05 24.35
N LYS A 188 13.03 13.76 24.50
CA LYS A 188 11.78 13.54 23.75
C LYS A 188 10.95 12.28 24.03
N ALA A 189 11.09 11.57 25.15
CA ALA A 189 10.25 10.41 25.45
C ALA A 189 8.73 10.71 25.62
N GLY A 190 8.34 12.00 25.77
CA GLY A 190 6.94 12.44 25.84
C GLY A 190 6.56 13.53 24.83
N ALA A 191 7.43 13.83 23.86
CA ALA A 191 7.17 14.89 22.89
C ALA A 191 6.06 14.50 21.91
N SER A 192 6.05 13.24 21.46
CA SER A 192 5.03 12.69 20.56
C SER A 192 3.67 12.54 21.26
N GLU A 193 3.64 12.13 22.54
CA GLU A 193 2.41 12.06 23.34
C GLU A 193 1.79 13.46 23.51
N GLN A 194 2.60 14.45 23.90
CA GLN A 194 2.12 15.82 24.07
C GLN A 194 1.69 16.46 22.74
N GLY A 195 2.43 16.20 21.66
CA GLY A 195 2.10 16.65 20.31
C GLY A 195 0.76 16.09 19.83
N LEU A 196 0.56 14.77 19.98
CA LEU A 196 -0.70 14.10 19.69
C LEU A 196 -1.86 14.66 20.52
N LEU A 197 -1.68 14.81 21.83
CA LEU A 197 -2.72 15.36 22.72
C LEU A 197 -3.08 16.80 22.32
N ASN A 198 -2.09 17.61 21.94
CA ASN A 198 -2.32 18.97 21.45
C ASN A 198 -3.05 18.97 20.10
N ALA A 199 -2.74 18.04 19.20
CA ALA A 199 -3.42 17.89 17.92
C ALA A 199 -4.88 17.43 18.12
N TYR A 200 -5.11 16.47 19.02
CA TYR A 200 -6.45 15.96 19.33
C TYR A 200 -7.38 17.04 19.89
N ARG A 201 -6.88 17.94 20.75
CA ARG A 201 -7.63 19.10 21.23
C ARG A 201 -8.07 20.07 20.13
N LYS A 202 -7.38 20.09 18.99
CA LYS A 202 -7.66 21.00 17.87
C LYS A 202 -8.64 20.43 16.85
N VAL A 203 -8.96 19.14 16.91
CA VAL A 203 -9.92 18.53 16.00
C VAL A 203 -11.30 19.13 16.29
N GLN A 204 -11.80 19.93 15.35
CA GLN A 204 -13.03 20.72 15.53
C GLN A 204 -14.26 19.83 15.74
N GLU A 205 -15.18 20.30 16.58
CA GLU A 205 -16.52 19.75 16.67
C GLU A 205 -17.39 20.30 15.54
N VAL A 206 -18.05 19.43 14.78
CA VAL A 206 -19.21 19.82 13.99
C VAL A 206 -20.38 19.90 14.98
N ALA A 207 -21.05 21.04 15.05
CA ALA A 207 -22.05 21.31 16.08
C ALA A 207 -23.48 20.93 15.64
N GLY A 208 -24.11 19.96 16.31
CA GLY A 208 -25.49 19.99 16.81
C GLY A 208 -26.55 19.00 16.28
N GLY A 209 -26.66 17.77 16.84
CA GLY A 209 -27.84 16.89 16.76
C GLY A 209 -27.60 15.37 16.85
N ASP A 210 -28.55 14.59 17.39
CA ASP A 210 -28.39 13.14 17.65
C ASP A 210 -28.27 12.24 16.39
N CYS A 211 -28.62 12.74 15.20
CA CYS A 211 -28.35 12.08 13.91
C CYS A 211 -26.93 12.35 13.37
N GLU A 212 -26.09 13.09 14.10
CA GLU A 212 -24.78 13.54 13.63
C GLU A 212 -23.62 12.61 13.94
N LEU A 213 -23.81 11.52 14.71
CA LEU A 213 -22.69 10.63 15.07
C LEU A 213 -22.09 9.94 13.82
N GLU A 214 -22.94 9.44 12.93
CA GLU A 214 -22.57 8.84 11.62
C GLU A 214 -22.01 9.91 10.66
N ALA A 215 -22.68 11.06 10.54
CA ALA A 215 -22.17 12.21 9.75
C ALA A 215 -20.80 12.71 10.26
N SER A 216 -20.57 12.61 11.57
CA SER A 216 -19.31 12.89 12.23
C SER A 216 -18.26 11.85 11.83
N LEU A 217 -18.49 10.54 11.99
CA LEU A 217 -17.47 9.52 11.66
C LEU A 217 -17.03 9.61 10.19
N ARG A 218 -17.99 9.73 9.27
CA ARG A 218 -17.71 9.94 7.84
C ARG A 218 -16.81 11.15 7.59
N THR A 219 -17.07 12.26 8.27
CA THR A 219 -16.25 13.48 8.16
C THR A 219 -14.82 13.24 8.61
N HIS A 220 -14.62 12.46 9.69
CA HIS A 220 -13.28 12.13 10.19
C HIS A 220 -12.56 11.13 9.28
N TYR A 221 -13.25 10.13 8.73
CA TYR A 221 -12.68 9.23 7.72
C TYR A 221 -12.22 10.01 6.48
N HIS A 222 -13.07 10.91 5.97
CA HIS A 222 -12.69 11.80 4.88
C HIS A 222 -11.50 12.70 5.21
N ALA A 223 -11.46 13.28 6.40
CA ALA A 223 -10.35 14.13 6.82
C ALA A 223 -9.04 13.33 6.89
N TYR A 224 -9.10 12.09 7.39
CA TYR A 224 -7.96 11.19 7.46
C TYR A 224 -7.46 10.81 6.07
N LEU A 225 -8.38 10.31 5.23
CA LEU A 225 -8.09 9.90 3.85
C LEU A 225 -7.57 11.06 3.01
N ARG A 226 -8.16 12.26 3.13
CA ARG A 226 -7.68 13.46 2.43
C ARG A 226 -6.24 13.79 2.77
N LYS A 227 -5.87 13.71 4.05
CA LYS A 227 -4.49 13.93 4.48
C LYS A 227 -3.57 12.81 3.98
N CYS A 228 -4.03 11.56 3.95
CA CYS A 228 -3.27 10.47 3.34
C CYS A 228 -3.12 10.61 1.82
N HIS A 229 -4.09 11.19 1.11
CA HIS A 229 -4.02 11.42 -0.35
C HIS A 229 -2.93 12.43 -0.73
N GLU A 230 -2.50 13.29 0.19
CA GLU A 230 -1.34 14.18 0.00
C GLU A 230 -0.03 13.38 -0.11
N LEU A 231 -0.02 12.12 0.35
CA LEU A 231 1.14 11.24 0.27
C LEU A 231 1.23 10.61 -1.13
N PRO A 232 2.37 10.74 -1.83
CA PRO A 232 2.52 10.19 -3.18
C PRO A 232 2.33 8.67 -3.26
N TYR A 233 2.75 7.96 -2.22
CA TYR A 233 2.72 6.49 -2.13
C TYR A 233 1.43 5.92 -1.49
N TYR A 234 0.42 6.75 -1.23
CA TYR A 234 -0.89 6.27 -0.77
C TYR A 234 -1.51 5.34 -1.81
N GLY A 235 -2.04 4.20 -1.39
CA GLY A 235 -2.74 3.25 -2.27
C GLY A 235 -1.82 2.48 -3.23
N CYS A 236 -0.50 2.56 -3.05
CA CYS A 236 0.46 1.77 -3.83
C CYS A 236 0.43 0.28 -3.44
N ALA A 237 0.75 -0.57 -4.42
CA ALA A 237 1.27 -1.89 -4.17
C ALA A 237 2.74 -1.78 -3.70
N PHE A 238 3.12 -2.54 -2.67
CA PHE A 238 4.45 -2.47 -2.06
C PHE A 238 5.24 -3.76 -2.30
N PHE A 239 6.43 -3.60 -2.88
CA PHE A 239 7.36 -4.67 -3.19
C PHE A 239 8.64 -4.52 -2.38
N HIS A 240 9.30 -5.63 -2.10
CA HIS A 240 10.56 -5.64 -1.36
C HIS A 240 11.72 -5.64 -2.33
N GLY A 241 12.75 -4.86 -2.04
CA GLY A 241 13.98 -4.88 -2.82
C GLY A 241 15.15 -4.35 -2.02
N GLU A 242 16.30 -4.29 -2.69
CA GLU A 242 17.50 -3.68 -2.14
C GLU A 242 18.15 -2.75 -3.17
N VAL A 243 18.87 -1.74 -2.70
CA VAL A 243 19.69 -0.85 -3.55
C VAL A 243 21.09 -0.75 -3.01
N ASP A 244 22.06 -0.49 -3.89
CA ASP A 244 23.45 -0.28 -3.50
C ASP A 244 23.58 0.99 -2.64
N LYS A 245 24.36 0.90 -1.55
CA LYS A 245 24.65 2.06 -0.69
C LYS A 245 25.60 3.01 -1.42
N PRO A 246 25.41 4.34 -1.29
CA PRO A 246 26.39 5.29 -1.80
C PRO A 246 27.73 5.04 -1.09
N ALA A 247 28.83 5.21 -1.81
CA ALA A 247 30.17 5.08 -1.26
C ALA A 247 30.44 6.20 -0.22
N GLN A 248 30.08 5.98 1.04
CA GLN A 248 30.36 6.91 2.14
C GLN A 248 31.43 6.36 3.10
N GLY A 249 32.47 7.16 3.32
CA GLY A 249 33.49 6.95 4.35
C GLY A 249 34.78 6.25 3.90
N PHE A 250 35.84 6.41 4.69
CA PHE A 250 37.22 5.95 4.43
C PHE A 250 37.38 4.42 4.25
N LEU A 251 36.37 3.64 4.63
CA LEU A 251 36.42 2.17 4.60
C LEU A 251 35.67 1.55 3.43
N HIS A 252 35.03 2.35 2.55
CA HIS A 252 34.25 1.88 1.38
C HIS A 252 33.55 0.54 1.63
N ARG A 253 32.79 0.43 2.74
CA ARG A 253 32.02 -0.80 2.99
C ARG A 253 30.85 -0.80 2.02
N GLY A 254 31.13 -1.32 0.82
CA GLY A 254 30.12 -1.68 -0.16
C GLY A 254 29.05 -2.56 0.48
N GLY A 255 27.86 -2.52 -0.07
CA GLY A 255 26.76 -3.34 0.38
C GLY A 255 25.43 -2.73 0.01
N ARG A 256 24.38 -3.53 0.18
CA ARG A 256 23.03 -3.15 -0.14
C ARG A 256 22.29 -2.65 1.09
N LYS A 257 21.25 -1.85 0.88
CA LYS A 257 20.28 -1.48 1.90
C LYS A 257 18.88 -1.91 1.47
N PRO A 258 18.06 -2.42 2.40
CA PRO A 258 16.70 -2.82 2.08
C PRO A 258 15.83 -1.59 1.81
N VAL A 259 15.04 -1.68 0.76
CA VAL A 259 14.07 -0.67 0.35
C VAL A 259 12.70 -1.30 0.13
N THR A 260 11.69 -0.46 0.12
CA THR A 260 10.36 -0.82 -0.38
C THR A 260 10.09 -0.02 -1.65
N VAL A 261 9.66 -0.71 -2.70
CA VAL A 261 9.22 -0.09 -3.96
C VAL A 261 7.70 0.00 -3.95
N ALA A 262 7.16 1.20 -4.08
CA ALA A 262 5.73 1.48 -4.05
C ALA A 262 5.28 1.92 -5.44
N ILE A 263 4.33 1.18 -6.03
CA ILE A 263 3.84 1.39 -7.41
C ILE A 263 2.33 1.60 -7.38
N SER A 264 1.84 2.64 -8.05
CA SER A 264 0.41 2.93 -8.24
C SER A 264 0.16 3.50 -9.64
N LEU A 265 -1.06 3.97 -9.90
CA LEU A 265 -1.40 4.69 -11.14
C LEU A 265 -0.64 6.01 -11.32
N GLU A 266 -0.03 6.57 -10.29
CA GLU A 266 0.68 7.86 -10.39
C GLU A 266 2.16 7.69 -10.78
N GLY A 267 2.79 6.60 -10.36
CA GLY A 267 4.21 6.39 -10.58
C GLY A 267 4.85 5.40 -9.59
N VAL A 268 6.17 5.51 -9.46
CA VAL A 268 7.04 4.63 -8.69
C VAL A 268 7.76 5.40 -7.60
N HIS A 269 7.78 4.86 -6.39
CA HIS A 269 8.49 5.43 -5.25
C HIS A 269 9.40 4.39 -4.62
N VAL A 270 10.62 4.78 -4.25
CA VAL A 270 11.59 3.95 -3.53
C VAL A 270 11.74 4.53 -2.13
N ILE A 271 11.46 3.72 -1.11
CA ILE A 271 11.42 4.13 0.30
C ILE A 271 12.49 3.36 1.07
N ASP A 272 13.28 4.05 1.89
CA ASP A 272 14.24 3.41 2.79
C ASP A 272 13.50 2.64 3.88
N ASN A 273 13.68 1.32 3.94
CA ASN A 273 12.92 0.49 4.86
C ASN A 273 13.33 0.70 6.33
N ARG A 274 14.56 1.13 6.59
CA ARG A 274 15.07 1.33 7.96
C ARG A 274 14.76 2.74 8.46
N GLU A 275 15.12 3.72 7.65
CA GLU A 275 15.02 5.13 8.02
C GLU A 275 13.64 5.73 7.73
N LYS A 276 12.75 4.99 7.04
CA LYS A 276 11.36 5.37 6.74
C LYS A 276 11.25 6.75 6.10
N HIS A 277 12.07 7.01 5.08
CA HIS A 277 12.00 8.20 4.24
C HIS A 277 12.00 7.83 2.76
N VAL A 278 11.45 8.70 1.92
CA VAL A 278 11.45 8.56 0.48
C VAL A 278 12.86 8.83 -0.06
N LEU A 279 13.39 7.90 -0.84
CA LEU A 279 14.67 8.03 -1.54
C LEU A 279 14.45 8.61 -2.94
N LEU A 280 13.42 8.14 -3.63
CA LEU A 280 13.08 8.52 -4.99
C LEU A 280 11.56 8.44 -5.18
N GLY A 281 10.99 9.41 -5.88
CA GLY A 281 9.62 9.38 -6.37
C GLY A 281 9.62 9.88 -7.81
N LEU A 282 9.04 9.11 -8.71
CA LEU A 282 9.00 9.36 -10.15
C LEU A 282 7.59 9.11 -10.68
N ARG A 283 7.05 10.09 -11.40
CA ARG A 283 5.86 9.88 -12.23
C ARG A 283 6.23 9.08 -13.48
N PHE A 284 5.26 8.46 -14.13
CA PHE A 284 5.53 7.68 -15.36
C PHE A 284 6.11 8.53 -16.51
N GLN A 285 5.88 9.84 -16.53
CA GLN A 285 6.50 10.75 -17.51
C GLN A 285 7.95 11.13 -17.17
N GLU A 286 8.45 10.73 -16.01
CA GLU A 286 9.78 11.05 -15.48
C GLU A 286 10.70 9.82 -15.46
N LEU A 287 10.21 8.65 -15.88
CA LEU A 287 10.95 7.39 -15.77
C LEU A 287 10.87 6.52 -17.03
N SER A 288 11.96 5.80 -17.26
CA SER A 288 12.09 4.66 -18.16
C SER A 288 12.48 3.49 -17.27
N TRP A 289 11.98 2.30 -17.57
CA TRP A 289 12.30 1.12 -16.80
C TRP A 289 12.63 -0.05 -17.70
N ASP A 290 13.39 -0.98 -17.15
CA ASP A 290 13.64 -2.30 -17.73
C ASP A 290 13.81 -3.29 -16.57
N HIS A 291 13.79 -4.59 -16.84
CA HIS A 291 14.10 -5.59 -15.83
C HIS A 291 15.03 -6.67 -16.39
N THR A 292 15.85 -7.23 -15.52
CA THR A 292 16.69 -8.40 -15.83
C THR A 292 16.07 -9.62 -15.18
N SER A 293 15.85 -10.68 -15.96
CA SER A 293 15.30 -11.95 -15.48
C SER A 293 16.41 -12.80 -14.82
N PRO A 294 16.04 -13.65 -13.85
CA PRO A 294 17.01 -14.44 -13.09
C PRO A 294 17.72 -15.54 -13.89
N GLU A 295 17.28 -15.80 -15.12
CA GLU A 295 17.87 -16.84 -15.98
C GLU A 295 19.31 -16.49 -16.42
N GLU A 296 19.68 -15.19 -16.35
CA GLU A 296 21.00 -14.68 -16.73
C GLU A 296 21.79 -14.10 -15.55
N GLU A 297 21.15 -13.35 -14.63
CA GLU A 297 21.77 -12.66 -13.48
C GLU A 297 20.85 -12.63 -12.23
N GLU A 298 21.14 -11.79 -11.23
CA GLU A 298 20.17 -11.48 -10.18
C GLU A 298 18.98 -10.68 -10.75
N SER A 299 17.75 -11.00 -10.31
CA SER A 299 16.56 -10.26 -10.72
C SER A 299 16.62 -8.80 -10.28
N VAL A 300 16.53 -7.90 -11.24
CA VAL A 300 16.74 -6.46 -11.05
C VAL A 300 15.69 -5.66 -11.80
N LEU A 301 15.14 -4.65 -11.15
CA LEU A 301 14.40 -3.56 -11.79
C LEU A 301 15.32 -2.37 -11.98
N TRP A 302 15.44 -1.91 -13.21
CA TRP A 302 16.21 -0.74 -13.61
C TRP A 302 15.29 0.46 -13.75
N LEU A 303 15.65 1.58 -13.11
CA LEU A 303 14.91 2.84 -13.21
C LEU A 303 15.84 3.93 -13.73
N GLU A 304 15.58 4.40 -14.94
CA GLU A 304 16.27 5.51 -15.60
C GLU A 304 15.45 6.80 -15.42
N PHE A 305 16.07 7.89 -14.97
CA PHE A 305 15.43 9.20 -14.74
C PHE A 305 16.41 10.37 -14.95
N ASP A 306 15.87 11.55 -15.21
CA ASP A 306 16.67 12.78 -15.33
C ASP A 306 17.27 13.18 -13.96
N GLY A 307 18.54 13.59 -13.94
CA GLY A 307 19.22 14.06 -12.74
C GLY A 307 20.27 15.12 -13.03
N ASP A 308 21.04 15.47 -12.01
CA ASP A 308 22.14 16.44 -12.09
C ASP A 308 23.40 15.87 -11.44
N HIS A 309 24.56 16.16 -12.04
CA HIS A 309 25.88 15.90 -11.51
C HIS A 309 26.71 17.18 -11.61
N GLU A 310 27.01 17.81 -10.47
CA GLU A 310 27.81 19.04 -10.38
C GLU A 310 27.27 20.19 -11.27
N GLY A 311 25.95 20.34 -11.37
CA GLY A 311 25.29 21.36 -12.20
C GLY A 311 25.19 21.00 -13.68
N THR A 312 25.68 19.83 -14.07
CA THR A 312 25.50 19.26 -15.40
C THR A 312 24.34 18.28 -15.37
N PRO A 313 23.29 18.49 -16.16
CA PRO A 313 22.19 17.55 -16.18
C PRO A 313 22.62 16.23 -16.87
N VAL A 314 22.22 15.09 -16.30
CA VAL A 314 22.65 13.72 -16.66
C VAL A 314 21.48 12.75 -16.57
N ASN A 315 21.55 11.61 -17.25
CA ASN A 315 20.66 10.49 -16.96
C ASN A 315 21.21 9.68 -15.78
N LYS A 316 20.34 9.34 -14.84
CA LYS A 316 20.66 8.51 -13.68
C LYS A 316 19.96 7.17 -13.81
N LEU A 317 20.72 6.09 -13.59
CA LEU A 317 20.21 4.73 -13.56
C LEU A 317 20.31 4.18 -12.13
N LEU A 318 19.16 3.80 -11.57
CA LEU A 318 19.05 3.13 -10.28
C LEU A 318 18.83 1.63 -10.48
N LYS A 319 19.62 0.83 -9.77
CA LYS A 319 19.50 -0.62 -9.72
C LYS A 319 18.73 -1.06 -8.47
N VAL A 320 17.58 -1.71 -8.65
CA VAL A 320 16.78 -2.27 -7.55
C VAL A 320 16.79 -3.79 -7.64
N TYR A 321 17.49 -4.45 -6.72
CA TYR A 321 17.55 -5.91 -6.66
C TYR A 321 16.28 -6.47 -6.02
N SER A 322 15.55 -7.33 -6.73
CA SER A 322 14.35 -7.95 -6.21
C SER A 322 13.92 -9.15 -7.05
N LYS A 323 13.57 -10.26 -6.39
CA LYS A 323 12.89 -11.41 -7.03
C LYS A 323 11.52 -11.08 -7.63
N GLN A 324 10.98 -9.90 -7.31
CA GLN A 324 9.68 -9.41 -7.77
C GLN A 324 9.82 -8.45 -8.99
N ALA A 325 11.00 -8.36 -9.61
CA ALA A 325 11.29 -7.40 -10.67
C ALA A 325 10.33 -7.49 -11.87
N GLU A 326 10.03 -8.71 -12.34
CA GLU A 326 9.09 -8.94 -13.45
C GLU A 326 7.65 -8.50 -13.09
N LEU A 327 7.20 -8.81 -11.88
CA LEU A 327 5.90 -8.37 -11.36
C LEU A 327 5.82 -6.84 -11.28
N MET A 328 6.88 -6.20 -10.79
CA MET A 328 6.97 -4.73 -10.73
C MET A 328 6.94 -4.13 -12.14
N SER A 329 7.71 -4.69 -13.09
CA SER A 329 7.73 -4.22 -14.49
C SER A 329 6.35 -4.34 -15.14
N SER A 330 5.69 -5.49 -14.99
CA SER A 330 4.35 -5.75 -15.53
C SER A 330 3.30 -4.80 -14.93
N LEU A 331 3.39 -4.51 -13.63
CA LEU A 331 2.48 -3.57 -12.98
C LEU A 331 2.69 -2.13 -13.49
N ILE A 332 3.93 -1.70 -13.69
CA ILE A 332 4.24 -0.37 -14.26
C ILE A 332 3.64 -0.26 -15.67
N GLU A 333 3.85 -1.27 -16.51
CA GLU A 333 3.31 -1.33 -17.87
C GLU A 333 1.79 -1.21 -17.87
N TYR A 334 1.11 -2.04 -17.08
CA TYR A 334 -0.35 -2.03 -16.98
C TYR A 334 -0.90 -0.70 -16.45
N CYS A 335 -0.26 -0.09 -15.44
CA CYS A 335 -0.65 1.23 -14.93
C CYS A 335 -0.58 2.31 -16.03
N ILE A 336 0.43 2.26 -16.90
CA ILE A 336 0.60 3.22 -18.00
C ILE A 336 -0.48 2.99 -19.08
N GLU A 337 -0.76 1.74 -19.43
CA GLU A 337 -1.80 1.40 -20.40
C GLU A 337 -3.19 1.85 -19.92
N LEU A 338 -3.51 1.60 -18.64
CA LEU A 338 -4.79 2.00 -18.06
C LEU A 338 -4.98 3.52 -18.04
N ASN A 339 -3.90 4.28 -17.76
CA ASN A 339 -3.93 5.73 -17.79
C ASN A 339 -4.11 6.28 -19.23
N GLN A 340 -3.53 5.62 -20.23
CA GLN A 340 -3.72 6.00 -21.64
C GLN A 340 -5.14 5.73 -22.13
N ALA A 341 -5.74 4.62 -21.70
CA ALA A 341 -7.10 4.25 -22.09
C ALA A 341 -8.19 5.11 -21.43
N SER A 342 -7.87 5.84 -20.36
CA SER A 342 -8.82 6.65 -19.59
C SER A 342 -8.81 8.15 -19.94
N GLU A 343 -7.85 8.61 -20.75
CA GLU A 343 -7.88 9.93 -21.37
C GLU A 343 -8.84 9.89 -22.58
N PRO A 344 -9.94 10.67 -22.60
CA PRO A 344 -10.74 10.81 -23.81
C PRO A 344 -9.92 11.55 -24.87
N ASP A 345 -9.76 10.96 -26.06
CA ASP A 345 -9.17 11.60 -27.23
C ASP A 345 -9.80 13.00 -27.40
N ALA A 346 -9.03 14.05 -27.15
CA ALA A 346 -9.45 15.39 -27.48
C ALA A 346 -9.61 15.47 -29.02
N PRO A 347 -10.73 16.01 -29.54
CA PRO A 347 -10.89 16.12 -30.97
C PRO A 347 -9.80 17.04 -31.54
N GLN A 348 -9.03 16.50 -32.49
CA GLN A 348 -8.15 17.29 -33.33
C GLN A 348 -9.00 18.22 -34.20
N ASP A 349 -9.22 19.45 -33.74
CA ASP A 349 -9.84 20.48 -34.54
C ASP A 349 -8.84 21.00 -35.58
N SER A 350 -8.97 20.47 -36.79
CA SER A 350 -8.40 21.05 -37.99
C SER A 350 -9.13 22.35 -38.33
N GLY A 351 -8.53 23.50 -38.02
CA GLY A 351 -9.08 24.82 -38.32
C GLY A 351 -7.99 25.86 -38.58
N THR A 352 -7.91 26.34 -39.82
CA THR A 352 -6.99 27.36 -40.32
C THR A 352 -7.30 28.79 -39.83
N GLY A 353 -6.31 29.44 -39.19
CA GLY A 353 -5.99 30.89 -39.19
C GLY A 353 -6.60 31.80 -38.10
N PRO A 354 -6.12 33.05 -37.88
CA PRO A 354 -4.82 33.68 -38.20
C PRO A 354 -4.04 34.19 -36.96
N SER A 355 -2.79 34.61 -37.21
CA SER A 355 -1.77 35.07 -36.26
C SER A 355 -2.16 36.25 -35.34
N SER A 356 -1.93 36.13 -34.03
CA SER A 356 -1.83 37.26 -33.08
C SER A 356 -0.79 37.01 -31.97
N ALA A 357 -0.07 38.07 -31.61
CA ALA A 357 1.16 38.21 -30.82
C ALA A 357 1.23 37.51 -29.43
N PRO A 358 2.45 37.32 -28.85
CA PRO A 358 2.65 36.53 -27.64
C PRO A 358 2.26 37.33 -26.37
N GLY A 359 1.10 37.00 -25.81
CA GLY A 359 0.66 37.48 -24.50
C GLY A 359 1.09 36.51 -23.40
N SER A 360 1.84 37.04 -22.44
CA SER A 360 2.33 36.38 -21.23
C SER A 360 1.25 35.61 -20.45
N SER A 361 1.46 34.31 -20.25
CA SER A 361 0.72 33.49 -19.30
C SER A 361 0.97 33.94 -17.85
N PRO A 362 -0.05 33.97 -16.97
CA PRO A 362 0.16 34.30 -15.56
C PRO A 362 0.91 33.15 -14.85
N PRO A 363 1.75 33.45 -13.84
CA PRO A 363 2.50 32.42 -13.13
C PRO A 363 1.57 31.56 -12.27
N PRO A 364 1.91 30.28 -12.04
CA PRO A 364 1.15 29.43 -11.14
C PRO A 364 1.20 30.00 -9.72
N SER A 365 0.02 30.12 -9.10
CA SER A 365 -0.19 30.53 -7.73
C SER A 365 0.78 29.81 -6.79
N GLN A 366 1.65 30.58 -6.14
CA GLN A 366 2.59 30.10 -5.13
C GLN A 366 1.82 29.45 -3.99
N ARG A 367 1.94 28.12 -3.86
CA ARG A 367 1.67 27.44 -2.60
C ARG A 367 2.62 28.05 -1.54
N PRO A 368 2.15 28.35 -0.32
CA PRO A 368 3.01 28.93 0.71
C PRO A 368 4.22 28.02 0.92
N GLN A 369 5.41 28.56 0.69
CA GLN A 369 6.68 27.86 0.87
C GLN A 369 6.89 27.59 2.36
N LEU A 370 6.57 26.37 2.80
CA LEU A 370 7.16 25.82 4.00
C LEU A 370 8.60 25.45 3.68
N GLN A 371 9.52 26.30 4.14
CA GLN A 371 10.95 26.10 4.11
C GLN A 371 11.31 24.84 4.92
N ARG A 372 11.40 23.67 4.29
CA ARG A 372 11.86 22.42 4.93
C ARG A 372 12.88 21.70 4.07
N GLN A 373 14.16 21.97 4.30
CA GLN A 373 15.27 21.14 3.80
C GLN A 373 15.39 19.77 4.53
N GLY A 374 14.28 19.13 4.92
CA GLY A 374 14.36 17.91 5.74
C GLY A 374 13.12 17.02 5.83
N SER A 375 12.06 17.27 5.06
CA SER A 375 10.86 16.43 5.10
C SER A 375 11.17 15.00 4.66
N VAL A 376 10.56 14.01 5.31
CA VAL A 376 10.80 12.58 5.00
C VAL A 376 10.11 12.14 3.71
N VAL A 377 9.21 12.94 3.15
CA VAL A 377 8.46 12.62 1.91
C VAL A 377 9.18 13.05 0.63
N CYS A 378 10.16 13.95 0.72
CA CYS A 378 10.89 14.45 -0.45
C CYS A 378 11.93 13.43 -0.92
N SER A 379 12.10 13.30 -2.24
CA SER A 379 13.18 12.51 -2.84
C SER A 379 14.55 12.95 -2.32
N ARG A 380 15.40 11.97 -1.97
CA ARG A 380 16.76 12.16 -1.45
C ARG A 380 17.74 11.40 -2.35
N ILE A 381 17.83 11.85 -3.60
CA ILE A 381 18.63 11.20 -4.64
C ILE A 381 20.11 11.09 -4.22
N GLN A 382 20.62 12.05 -3.43
CA GLN A 382 21.97 12.01 -2.86
C GLN A 382 22.24 10.85 -1.89
N HIS A 383 21.19 10.13 -1.45
CA HIS A 383 21.31 8.92 -0.63
C HIS A 383 21.25 7.62 -1.45
N LEU A 384 21.24 7.73 -2.78
CA LEU A 384 21.25 6.61 -3.71
C LEU A 384 22.61 6.46 -4.38
N SER A 385 22.98 5.23 -4.68
CA SER A 385 24.05 4.93 -5.62
C SER A 385 23.42 4.80 -7.02
N THR A 386 23.71 5.73 -7.91
CA THR A 386 23.24 5.73 -9.31
C THR A 386 24.41 5.63 -10.27
N ILE A 387 24.16 5.09 -11.46
CA ILE A 387 25.08 5.19 -12.59
C ILE A 387 24.68 6.44 -13.36
N ASP A 388 25.58 7.43 -13.42
CA ASP A 388 25.37 8.68 -14.12
C ASP A 388 25.99 8.57 -15.52
N TYR A 389 25.22 8.89 -16.56
CA TYR A 389 25.73 8.94 -17.94
C TYR A 389 25.04 10.01 -18.76
N VAL A 390 25.73 10.44 -19.81
CA VAL A 390 25.19 11.23 -20.92
C VAL A 390 25.32 10.33 -22.14
N GLU A 391 24.23 10.06 -22.86
CA GLU A 391 24.28 9.24 -24.09
C GLU A 391 25.31 9.89 -25.04
N GLU A 392 26.30 9.12 -25.49
CA GLU A 392 27.56 9.61 -26.07
C GLU A 392 27.36 10.73 -27.11
N GLY A 393 27.58 11.99 -26.71
CA GLY A 393 27.59 13.16 -27.59
C GLY A 393 26.24 13.77 -27.97
N GLU A 394 25.11 13.23 -27.50
CA GLU A 394 23.78 13.82 -27.71
C GLU A 394 23.25 14.56 -26.47
N GLN A 395 22.34 15.51 -26.70
CA GLN A 395 21.59 16.18 -25.64
C GLN A 395 20.86 15.17 -24.76
N ILE A 396 20.61 15.52 -23.49
CA ILE A 396 19.89 14.66 -22.55
C ILE A 396 18.61 14.17 -23.19
N LYS A 397 18.52 12.86 -23.32
CA LYS A 397 17.33 12.21 -23.81
C LYS A 397 16.31 12.19 -22.69
N ARG A 398 15.41 13.17 -22.71
CA ARG A 398 14.31 13.26 -21.77
C ARG A 398 13.64 11.91 -21.66
N VAL A 399 13.52 11.43 -20.43
CA VAL A 399 13.02 10.11 -20.16
C VAL A 399 11.56 10.03 -20.62
N LYS A 400 11.31 9.23 -21.65
CA LYS A 400 9.95 8.90 -22.09
C LYS A 400 9.57 7.57 -21.47
N PRO A 401 8.31 7.36 -21.06
CA PRO A 401 7.86 6.02 -20.72
C PRO A 401 8.07 5.11 -21.94
N LYS A 402 9.05 4.21 -21.86
CA LYS A 402 9.36 3.26 -22.93
C LYS A 402 8.42 2.07 -22.80
N ARG A 403 7.70 1.77 -23.88
CA ARG A 403 7.18 0.42 -24.13
C ARG A 403 8.38 -0.48 -24.40
N THR A 404 8.41 -1.62 -23.75
CA THR A 404 9.52 -2.59 -23.74
C THR A 404 10.18 -2.78 -25.13
N THR A 405 11.31 -2.11 -25.33
CA THR A 405 12.42 -2.58 -26.17
C THR A 405 13.65 -2.41 -25.30
N SER A 406 14.17 -3.52 -24.77
CA SER A 406 15.20 -3.54 -23.73
C SER A 406 16.38 -2.63 -24.08
N PHE A 407 16.90 -1.93 -23.07
CA PHE A 407 18.11 -1.11 -23.18
C PHE A 407 19.31 -1.96 -23.67
N PHE A 408 19.34 -3.25 -23.31
CA PHE A 408 20.39 -4.20 -23.67
C PHE A 408 20.25 -4.73 -25.11
N SER A 409 19.08 -4.63 -25.75
CA SER A 409 18.92 -5.07 -27.14
C SER A 409 19.62 -4.17 -28.16
N ARG A 410 20.00 -2.93 -27.79
CA ARG A 410 20.73 -2.04 -28.71
C ARG A 410 22.19 -2.45 -28.93
N GLN A 411 22.79 -3.25 -28.04
CA GLN A 411 24.16 -3.74 -28.24
C GLN A 411 24.26 -5.05 -29.02
N LEU A 412 23.13 -5.69 -29.36
CA LEU A 412 23.12 -6.99 -30.06
C LEU A 412 22.59 -6.92 -31.51
N SER A 413 22.35 -5.73 -32.05
CA SER A 413 21.99 -5.56 -33.48
C SER A 413 23.22 -5.62 -34.39
N ALA A 414 23.99 -6.70 -34.29
CA ALA A 414 24.99 -7.13 -35.25
C ALA A 414 25.05 -8.67 -35.27
N GLY A 415 23.94 -9.31 -35.66
CA GLY A 415 23.90 -10.77 -35.81
C GLY A 415 22.53 -11.26 -36.25
N HIS A 416 22.43 -11.65 -37.52
CA HIS A 416 21.22 -12.27 -38.09
C HIS A 416 20.87 -13.58 -37.37
N GLY A 417 19.58 -13.81 -37.11
CA GLY A 417 19.07 -15.10 -36.66
C GLY A 417 17.55 -15.14 -36.65
N SER A 418 16.96 -15.43 -37.82
CA SER A 418 15.54 -15.78 -37.96
C SER A 418 15.24 -17.05 -37.16
N TYR A 419 14.23 -17.02 -36.28
CA TYR A 419 13.71 -18.22 -35.63
C TYR A 419 12.27 -18.49 -36.07
N THR A 420 12.08 -19.68 -36.63
CA THR A 420 10.84 -20.20 -37.20
C THR A 420 9.98 -20.79 -36.08
N VAL A 421 8.68 -20.51 -36.11
CA VAL A 421 7.67 -21.05 -35.18
C VAL A 421 7.52 -22.57 -35.38
N VAL A 422 7.80 -23.36 -34.35
CA VAL A 422 7.48 -24.79 -34.30
C VAL A 422 6.01 -24.95 -33.89
N ARG A 423 5.21 -25.59 -34.76
CA ARG A 423 3.81 -25.94 -34.49
C ARG A 423 3.71 -27.19 -33.60
N PRO A 424 2.64 -27.34 -32.78
CA PRO A 424 2.45 -28.51 -31.92
C PRO A 424 2.19 -29.76 -32.75
N ALA A 425 2.84 -30.87 -32.38
CA ALA A 425 2.56 -32.18 -32.94
C ALA A 425 1.19 -32.69 -32.47
N GLU A 426 0.32 -33.01 -33.42
CA GLU A 426 -0.94 -33.71 -33.16
C GLU A 426 -0.67 -35.13 -32.65
N SER A 427 -1.37 -35.49 -31.58
CA SER A 427 -1.43 -36.84 -31.02
C SER A 427 -2.06 -37.80 -32.02
N LEU A 428 -1.27 -38.73 -32.54
CA LEU A 428 -1.77 -39.92 -33.24
C LEU A 428 -2.00 -41.03 -32.21
N GLU A 429 -3.26 -41.21 -31.85
CA GLU A 429 -3.78 -42.53 -31.47
C GLU A 429 -3.50 -43.52 -32.60
N GLN A 430 -3.07 -44.74 -32.28
CA GLN A 430 -3.72 -45.97 -32.74
C GLN A 430 -2.98 -47.24 -32.28
N SER A 431 -3.79 -48.14 -31.70
CA SER A 431 -3.74 -49.62 -31.68
C SER A 431 -3.47 -50.25 -30.32
#